data_AF-A0A2V9ULN1-F1
#
_entry.id   AF-A0A2V9ULN1-F1
#
_cell.length_a   1.000
_cell.length_b   1.000
_cell.length_c   1.000
_cell.angle_alpha   90.00
_cell.angle_beta   90.00
_cell.angle_gamma   90.00
#
_symmetry.space_group_name_H-M   'P 1'
#
loop_
_entity.id
_entity.type
_entity.pdbx_description
1 polymer ?
#
loop_
_entity_poly.entity_id
_entity_poly.type
_entity_poly.pdbx_seq_one_letter_code
_entity_poly.pdbx_strand_id
1 'polypeptide(L)'
;MKNGRQSNAVLFSSVTGTLDLRSKARAMARSALLIEVFLMSAGCDTSERISRLEKQNQELQAEVSRNRATADYDLQAKCSKDARVWFNENWTADKGTILLNYTNHYSKKFGKCFILVEFHYNQGKGPSWYNDVMLWNVYENSRGANFVENHFIKFNPGVNSEDRVVTCEVGGNRCKSLEEFNGLVRPYLND
;
A
#
# COMPACT_ATOMS: atom_id res chain seq x y z
N MET A 1 -76.95 55.30 18.16
CA MET A 1 -77.47 54.02 17.61
C MET A 1 -76.33 53.01 17.67
N LYS A 2 -76.33 51.83 18.29
CA LYS A 2 -77.25 51.01 19.11
C LYS A 2 -76.34 50.38 20.20
N ASN A 3 -76.58 50.54 21.50
CA ASN A 3 -77.47 49.78 22.40
C ASN A 3 -77.17 48.28 22.59
N GLY A 4 -76.91 47.92 23.87
CA GLY A 4 -77.29 46.68 24.53
C GLY A 4 -76.14 45.70 24.84
N ARG A 5 -76.07 45.01 25.98
CA ARG A 5 -76.80 45.00 27.26
C ARG A 5 -76.00 44.11 28.24
N GLN A 6 -76.11 44.39 29.53
CA GLN A 6 -75.47 43.77 30.69
C GLN A 6 -75.76 42.26 30.89
N SER A 7 -74.88 41.56 31.63
CA SER A 7 -75.26 40.84 32.86
C SER A 7 -74.08 40.36 33.72
N ASN A 8 -74.34 40.34 35.03
CA ASN A 8 -73.47 40.12 36.19
C ASN A 8 -73.12 38.65 36.47
N ALA A 9 -72.03 38.42 37.22
CA ALA A 9 -71.90 37.39 38.27
C ALA A 9 -70.60 37.66 39.08
N VAL A 10 -70.68 38.17 40.32
CA VAL A 10 -70.72 37.47 41.63
C VAL A 10 -69.36 36.92 42.11
N LEU A 11 -68.95 37.46 43.27
CA LEU A 11 -67.82 37.11 44.14
C LEU A 11 -67.79 35.63 44.54
N PHE A 12 -66.60 35.05 44.70
CA PHE A 12 -66.28 34.12 45.80
C PHE A 12 -64.79 34.14 46.15
N SER A 13 -64.52 34.04 47.45
CA SER A 13 -63.24 34.03 48.13
C SER A 13 -62.37 32.81 47.79
N SER A 14 -61.04 32.91 47.98
CA SER A 14 -60.29 31.87 48.72
C SER A 14 -58.85 32.29 48.99
N VAL A 15 -58.48 32.16 50.26
CA VAL A 15 -57.14 32.26 50.84
C VAL A 15 -56.37 30.96 50.55
N THR A 16 -55.05 30.99 50.71
CA THR A 16 -54.09 29.89 50.96
C THR A 16 -53.22 29.47 49.78
N GLY A 17 -51.91 29.36 50.05
CA GLY A 17 -51.00 28.65 49.15
C GLY A 17 -49.51 28.97 49.22
N THR A 18 -49.01 29.78 50.15
CA THR A 18 -47.54 29.93 50.36
C THR A 18 -46.97 28.73 51.12
N LEU A 19 -46.95 27.54 50.53
CA LEU A 19 -46.37 26.36 51.20
C LEU A 19 -46.05 25.19 50.24
N ASP A 20 -45.40 25.41 49.09
CA ASP A 20 -44.90 24.24 48.32
C ASP A 20 -43.71 24.48 47.38
N LEU A 21 -42.62 25.07 47.88
CA LEU A 21 -41.35 25.16 47.13
C LEU A 21 -40.20 24.36 47.75
N ARG A 22 -40.29 23.96 49.03
CA ARG A 22 -39.25 23.14 49.69
C ARG A 22 -39.44 21.62 49.51
N SER A 23 -40.65 21.14 49.21
CA SER A 23 -40.95 19.72 49.02
C SER A 23 -40.46 19.19 47.66
N LYS A 24 -40.77 19.91 46.58
CA LYS A 24 -40.36 19.56 45.20
C LYS A 24 -38.84 19.56 44.99
N ALA A 25 -38.12 20.46 45.66
CA ALA A 25 -36.66 20.52 45.61
C ALA A 25 -35.97 19.29 46.26
N ARG A 26 -36.55 18.74 47.34
CA ARG A 26 -36.02 17.51 47.99
C ARG A 26 -36.31 16.24 47.19
N ALA A 27 -37.44 16.20 46.48
CA ALA A 27 -37.76 15.08 45.59
C ALA A 27 -36.85 15.06 44.35
N MET A 28 -36.61 16.22 43.72
CA MET A 28 -35.67 16.34 42.58
C MET A 28 -34.22 16.05 42.97
N ALA A 29 -33.75 16.52 44.13
CA ALA A 29 -32.40 16.21 44.61
C ALA A 29 -32.19 14.73 44.93
N ARG A 30 -33.22 14.03 45.41
CA ARG A 30 -33.17 12.57 45.65
C ARG A 30 -33.24 11.74 44.36
N SER A 31 -33.99 12.19 43.36
CA SER A 31 -34.01 11.54 42.03
C SER A 31 -32.70 11.75 41.25
N ALA A 32 -32.06 12.92 41.36
CA ALA A 32 -30.76 13.17 40.72
C ALA A 32 -29.64 12.27 41.30
N LEU A 33 -29.63 12.08 42.62
CA LEU A 33 -28.63 11.25 43.32
C LEU A 33 -28.74 9.75 42.98
N LEU A 34 -29.94 9.26 42.67
CA LEU A 34 -30.16 7.86 42.25
C LEU A 34 -29.72 7.59 40.80
N ILE A 35 -29.74 8.61 39.93
CA ILE A 35 -29.28 8.49 38.54
C ILE A 35 -27.75 8.44 38.46
N GLU A 36 -27.04 9.22 39.29
CA GLU A 36 -25.57 9.16 39.37
C GLU A 36 -25.05 7.82 39.91
N VAL A 37 -25.74 7.19 40.84
CA VAL A 37 -25.36 5.87 41.39
C VAL A 37 -25.59 4.74 40.36
N PHE A 38 -26.64 4.82 39.53
CA PHE A 38 -26.92 3.81 38.51
C PHE A 38 -25.91 3.83 37.35
N LEU A 39 -25.41 5.02 36.96
CA LEU A 39 -24.40 5.16 35.90
C LEU A 39 -23.03 4.58 36.30
N MET A 40 -22.68 4.61 37.58
CA MET A 40 -21.43 4.05 38.09
C MET A 40 -21.44 2.51 38.16
N SER A 41 -22.60 1.89 38.38
CA SER A 41 -22.73 0.41 38.44
C SER A 41 -22.67 -0.29 37.08
N ALA A 42 -22.91 0.41 35.97
CA ALA A 42 -22.82 -0.15 34.61
C ALA A 42 -21.40 -0.08 33.99
N GLY A 43 -20.45 0.58 34.66
CA GLY A 43 -19.11 0.85 34.14
C GLY A 43 -18.09 -0.29 34.28
N CYS A 44 -18.27 -1.21 35.24
CA CYS A 44 -17.26 -2.25 35.51
C CYS A 44 -17.27 -3.38 34.47
N ASP A 45 -18.46 -3.86 34.07
CA ASP A 45 -18.61 -4.97 33.11
C ASP A 45 -18.32 -4.52 31.67
N THR A 46 -18.58 -3.24 31.37
CA THR A 46 -18.26 -2.63 30.07
C THR A 46 -16.76 -2.41 29.90
N SER A 47 -16.05 -1.96 30.94
CA SER A 47 -14.59 -1.77 30.89
C SER A 47 -13.84 -3.09 30.64
N GLU A 48 -14.23 -4.19 31.27
CA GLU A 48 -13.59 -5.49 31.08
C GLU A 48 -13.81 -6.03 29.66
N ARG A 49 -15.04 -5.91 29.14
CA ARG A 49 -15.39 -6.32 27.79
C ARG A 49 -14.65 -5.50 26.73
N ILE A 50 -14.50 -4.19 26.94
CA ILE A 50 -13.73 -3.31 26.05
C ILE A 50 -12.26 -3.74 26.02
N SER A 51 -11.62 -3.93 27.18
CA SER A 51 -10.21 -4.37 27.23
C SER A 51 -9.99 -5.72 26.56
N ARG A 52 -10.94 -6.66 26.72
CA ARG A 52 -10.89 -7.97 26.05
C ARG A 52 -10.99 -7.85 24.53
N LEU A 53 -11.90 -7.00 24.03
CA LEU A 53 -12.07 -6.75 22.60
C LEU A 53 -10.84 -6.05 22.00
N GLU A 54 -10.27 -5.08 22.71
CA GLU A 54 -9.03 -4.41 22.29
C GLU A 54 -7.87 -5.41 22.20
N LYS A 55 -7.72 -6.27 23.21
CA LYS A 55 -6.73 -7.33 23.21
C LYS A 55 -6.92 -8.30 22.04
N GLN A 56 -8.16 -8.76 21.79
CA GLN A 56 -8.47 -9.64 20.65
C GLN A 56 -8.17 -8.96 19.31
N ASN A 57 -8.46 -7.66 19.17
CA ASN A 57 -8.18 -6.92 17.94
C ASN A 57 -6.67 -6.79 17.71
N GLN A 58 -5.89 -6.54 18.78
CA GLN A 58 -4.43 -6.54 18.72
C GLN A 58 -3.85 -7.91 18.34
N GLU A 59 -4.32 -8.99 18.97
CA GLU A 59 -3.90 -10.36 18.67
C GLU A 59 -4.22 -10.74 17.22
N LEU A 60 -5.43 -10.40 16.75
CA LEU A 60 -5.85 -10.65 15.37
C LEU A 60 -5.02 -9.85 14.37
N GLN A 61 -4.71 -8.58 14.66
CA GLN A 61 -3.82 -7.77 13.82
C GLN A 61 -2.40 -8.35 13.76
N ALA A 62 -1.89 -8.85 14.88
CA ALA A 62 -0.59 -9.50 14.92
C ALA A 62 -0.57 -10.81 14.10
N GLU A 63 -1.61 -11.63 14.22
CA GLU A 63 -1.76 -12.86 13.45
C GLU A 63 -1.89 -12.58 11.94
N VAL A 64 -2.71 -11.60 11.55
CA VAL A 64 -2.84 -11.17 10.14
C VAL A 64 -1.49 -10.70 9.60
N SER A 65 -0.74 -9.92 10.37
CA SER A 65 0.58 -9.41 9.96
C SER A 65 1.59 -10.55 9.78
N ARG A 66 1.60 -11.53 10.69
CA ARG A 66 2.45 -12.72 10.59
C ARG A 66 2.10 -13.55 9.34
N ASN A 67 0.82 -13.82 9.11
CA ASN A 67 0.37 -14.61 7.97
C ASN A 67 0.69 -13.92 6.63
N ARG A 68 0.60 -12.58 6.58
CA ARG A 68 1.03 -11.79 5.41
C ARG A 68 2.54 -11.93 5.16
N ALA A 69 3.36 -11.84 6.20
CA ALA A 69 4.81 -11.99 6.05
C ALA A 69 5.21 -13.37 5.51
N THR A 70 4.56 -14.44 5.98
CA THR A 70 4.76 -15.79 5.45
C THR A 70 4.35 -15.88 3.97
N ALA A 71 3.18 -15.35 3.63
CA ALA A 71 2.71 -15.36 2.24
C ALA A 71 3.64 -14.57 1.30
N ASP A 72 4.15 -13.41 1.74
CA ASP A 72 5.10 -12.61 0.97
C ASP A 72 6.41 -13.37 0.72
N TYR A 73 6.92 -14.07 1.74
CA TYR A 73 8.12 -14.92 1.60
C TYR A 73 7.89 -16.06 0.60
N ASP A 74 6.76 -16.75 0.70
CA ASP A 74 6.42 -17.86 -0.19
C ASP A 74 6.27 -17.40 -1.65
N LEU A 75 5.68 -16.22 -1.87
CA LEU A 75 5.54 -15.62 -3.21
C LEU A 75 6.90 -15.26 -3.81
N GLN A 76 7.80 -14.65 -3.03
CA GLN A 76 9.16 -14.34 -3.49
C GLN A 76 9.97 -15.61 -3.77
N ALA A 77 9.86 -16.64 -2.91
CA ALA A 77 10.53 -17.92 -3.11
C ALA A 77 10.05 -18.64 -4.38
N LYS A 78 8.73 -18.64 -4.61
CA LYS A 78 8.13 -19.14 -5.85
C LYS A 78 8.62 -18.37 -7.06
N CYS A 79 8.60 -17.04 -7.01
CA CYS A 79 9.11 -16.21 -8.11
C CYS A 79 10.58 -16.50 -8.42
N SER A 80 11.44 -16.64 -7.41
CA SER A 80 12.85 -16.98 -7.63
C SER A 80 13.04 -18.34 -8.31
N LYS A 81 12.29 -19.35 -7.88
CA LYS A 81 12.31 -20.67 -8.53
C LYS A 81 11.84 -20.60 -9.98
N ASP A 82 10.70 -19.96 -10.24
CA ASP A 82 10.10 -19.88 -11.57
C ASP A 82 10.95 -19.03 -12.52
N ALA A 83 11.49 -17.90 -12.04
CA ALA A 83 12.40 -17.04 -12.80
C ALA A 83 13.68 -17.78 -13.21
N ARG A 84 14.25 -18.61 -12.30
CA ARG A 84 15.41 -19.44 -12.62
C ARG A 84 15.12 -20.46 -13.71
N VAL A 85 13.97 -21.13 -13.65
CA VAL A 85 13.55 -22.08 -14.68
C VAL A 85 13.41 -21.35 -16.01
N TRP A 86 12.65 -20.25 -16.03
CA TRP A 86 12.45 -19.43 -17.21
C TRP A 86 13.77 -18.94 -17.83
N PHE A 87 14.70 -18.46 -17.00
CA PHE A 87 16.01 -17.99 -17.48
C PHE A 87 16.79 -19.10 -18.18
N ASN A 88 16.86 -20.29 -17.58
CA ASN A 88 17.59 -21.42 -18.15
C ASN A 88 16.94 -21.96 -19.45
N GLU A 89 15.63 -21.81 -19.60
CA GLU A 89 14.91 -22.24 -20.81
C GLU A 89 15.06 -21.25 -21.96
N ASN A 90 15.19 -19.95 -21.68
CA ASN A 90 15.18 -18.89 -22.69
C ASN A 90 16.59 -18.37 -23.05
N TRP A 91 17.58 -18.59 -22.19
CA TRP A 91 18.91 -18.02 -22.33
C TRP A 91 19.99 -19.10 -22.29
N THR A 92 20.99 -18.98 -23.15
CA THR A 92 22.17 -19.85 -23.16
C THR A 92 23.38 -19.01 -23.53
N ALA A 93 24.42 -19.09 -22.71
CA ALA A 93 25.69 -18.43 -23.02
C ALA A 93 26.39 -19.15 -24.18
N ASP A 94 26.99 -18.37 -25.07
CA ASP A 94 27.81 -18.84 -26.17
C ASP A 94 29.24 -18.26 -26.10
N LYS A 95 30.04 -18.48 -27.15
CA LYS A 95 31.43 -17.96 -27.21
C LYS A 95 31.51 -16.43 -27.28
N GLY A 96 30.42 -15.75 -27.67
CA GLY A 96 30.35 -14.29 -27.76
C GLY A 96 29.87 -13.64 -26.48
N THR A 97 29.35 -14.41 -25.52
CA THR A 97 28.81 -13.95 -24.25
C THR A 97 29.93 -13.52 -23.30
N ILE A 98 29.88 -12.27 -22.87
CA ILE A 98 30.77 -11.67 -21.87
C ILE A 98 30.16 -11.81 -20.48
N LEU A 99 28.88 -11.46 -20.35
CA LEU A 99 28.10 -11.57 -19.13
C LEU A 99 26.70 -12.03 -19.51
N LEU A 100 26.15 -12.98 -18.75
CA LEU A 100 24.75 -13.38 -18.84
C LEU A 100 24.28 -13.74 -17.44
N ASN A 101 23.53 -12.84 -16.82
CA ASN A 101 23.04 -12.95 -15.45
C ASN A 101 21.59 -12.44 -15.38
N TYR A 102 20.98 -12.62 -14.21
CA TYR A 102 19.66 -12.07 -13.93
C TYR A 102 19.48 -11.76 -12.45
N THR A 103 18.51 -10.89 -12.17
CA THR A 103 17.90 -10.71 -10.86
C THR A 103 16.39 -10.90 -10.98
N ASN A 104 15.70 -11.21 -9.89
CA ASN A 104 14.26 -11.42 -9.91
C ASN A 104 13.59 -10.84 -8.67
N HIS A 105 12.32 -10.44 -8.81
CA HIS A 105 11.52 -9.90 -7.73
C HIS A 105 10.03 -10.17 -7.97
N TYR A 106 9.34 -10.66 -6.94
CA TYR A 106 7.89 -10.66 -6.92
C TYR A 106 7.42 -9.30 -6.44
N SER A 107 6.83 -8.50 -7.34
CA SER A 107 6.25 -7.22 -6.96
C SER A 107 4.81 -7.43 -6.49
N LYS A 108 4.57 -7.18 -5.20
CA LYS A 108 3.23 -7.19 -4.60
C LYS A 108 2.32 -6.15 -5.25
N LYS A 109 2.87 -4.99 -5.62
CA LYS A 109 2.12 -3.92 -6.29
C LYS A 109 1.46 -4.40 -7.58
N PHE A 110 2.16 -5.22 -8.35
CA PHE A 110 1.68 -5.75 -9.63
C PHE A 110 1.13 -7.17 -9.53
N GLY A 111 1.34 -7.87 -8.41
CA GLY A 111 0.99 -9.28 -8.24
C GLY A 111 1.74 -10.19 -9.22
N LYS A 112 2.95 -9.81 -9.64
CA LYS A 112 3.68 -10.43 -10.76
C LYS A 112 5.12 -10.74 -10.37
N CYS A 113 5.67 -11.79 -11.00
CA CYS A 113 7.09 -12.13 -10.90
C CYS A 113 7.86 -11.50 -12.07
N PHE A 114 8.78 -10.60 -11.76
CA PHE A 114 9.65 -9.97 -12.73
C PHE A 114 11.06 -10.54 -12.68
N ILE A 115 11.69 -10.64 -13.84
CA ILE A 115 13.10 -10.97 -14.01
C ILE A 115 13.77 -9.85 -14.81
N LEU A 116 14.89 -9.35 -14.32
CA LEU A 116 15.76 -8.40 -15.03
C LEU A 116 16.98 -9.19 -15.52
N VAL A 117 17.07 -9.41 -16.83
CA VAL A 117 18.17 -10.08 -17.49
C VAL A 117 19.19 -9.04 -17.94
N GLU A 118 20.46 -9.26 -17.64
CA GLU A 118 21.59 -8.47 -18.14
C GLU A 118 22.47 -9.38 -18.99
N PHE A 119 22.67 -8.97 -20.24
CA PHE A 119 23.33 -9.76 -21.27
C PHE A 119 24.32 -8.89 -22.04
N HIS A 120 25.61 -9.14 -21.81
CA HIS A 120 26.69 -8.45 -22.51
C HIS A 120 27.34 -9.40 -23.52
N TYR A 121 27.50 -8.96 -24.76
CA TYR A 121 28.04 -9.82 -25.83
C TYR A 121 28.86 -9.04 -26.86
N ASN A 122 29.85 -9.70 -27.44
CA ASN A 122 30.76 -9.10 -28.41
C ASN A 122 30.07 -8.80 -29.75
N GLN A 123 30.42 -7.67 -30.37
CA GLN A 123 30.01 -7.30 -31.73
C GLN A 123 30.98 -7.93 -32.77
N GLY A 124 31.07 -9.27 -32.78
CA GLY A 124 31.89 -10.00 -33.75
C GLY A 124 33.39 -10.02 -33.42
N LYS A 125 34.25 -9.78 -34.43
CA LYS A 125 35.72 -9.94 -34.32
C LYS A 125 36.46 -8.73 -33.72
N GLY A 126 35.73 -7.77 -33.16
CA GLY A 126 36.29 -6.53 -32.62
C GLY A 126 36.22 -6.45 -31.09
N PRO A 127 36.89 -5.46 -30.49
CA PRO A 127 36.80 -5.14 -29.06
C PRO A 127 35.44 -4.53 -28.65
N SER A 128 34.55 -4.23 -29.59
CA SER A 128 33.24 -3.61 -29.31
C SER A 128 32.24 -4.63 -28.78
N TRP A 129 31.33 -4.20 -27.91
CA TRP A 129 30.32 -5.07 -27.32
C TRP A 129 28.98 -4.34 -27.12
N TYR A 130 27.93 -5.12 -26.89
CA TYR A 130 26.62 -4.63 -26.47
C TYR A 130 26.39 -4.92 -25.00
N ASN A 131 25.69 -4.01 -24.33
CA ASN A 131 25.01 -4.26 -23.07
C ASN A 131 23.50 -4.26 -23.33
N ASP A 132 22.85 -5.40 -23.13
CA ASP A 132 21.41 -5.56 -23.26
C ASP A 132 20.80 -5.88 -21.88
N VAL A 133 19.87 -5.05 -21.43
CA VAL A 133 19.18 -5.19 -20.14
C VAL A 133 17.68 -5.22 -20.37
N MET A 134 17.03 -6.31 -19.96
CA MET A 134 15.63 -6.58 -20.28
C MET A 134 14.83 -6.94 -19.03
N LEU A 135 13.66 -6.31 -18.86
CA LEU A 135 12.70 -6.68 -17.83
C LEU A 135 11.59 -7.53 -18.44
N TRP A 136 11.38 -8.72 -17.88
CA TRP A 136 10.33 -9.64 -18.30
C TRP A 136 9.38 -9.95 -17.15
N ASN A 137 8.10 -10.08 -17.46
CA ASN A 137 7.13 -10.75 -16.61
C ASN A 137 7.21 -12.27 -16.89
N VAL A 138 7.69 -13.02 -15.90
CA VAL A 138 7.92 -14.47 -16.00
C VAL A 138 6.61 -15.21 -16.26
N TYR A 139 5.51 -14.81 -15.62
CA TYR A 139 4.24 -15.53 -15.68
C TYR A 139 3.48 -15.32 -16.98
N GLU A 140 3.63 -14.15 -17.59
CA GLU A 140 2.99 -13.82 -18.87
C GLU A 140 3.93 -14.03 -20.07
N ASN A 141 5.19 -14.39 -19.82
CA ASN A 141 6.25 -14.47 -20.82
C ASN A 141 6.31 -13.21 -21.71
N SER A 142 6.23 -12.03 -21.11
CA SER A 142 6.11 -10.75 -21.81
C SER A 142 7.19 -9.77 -21.38
N ARG A 143 7.80 -9.07 -22.34
CA ARG A 143 8.84 -8.06 -22.09
C ARG A 143 8.18 -6.73 -21.76
N GLY A 144 8.53 -6.16 -20.60
CA GLY A 144 8.05 -4.86 -20.13
C GLY A 144 9.06 -3.72 -20.32
N ALA A 145 10.35 -4.03 -20.41
CA ALA A 145 11.40 -3.04 -20.60
C ALA A 145 12.59 -3.59 -21.40
N ASN A 146 13.29 -2.72 -22.10
CA ASN A 146 14.46 -3.04 -22.91
C ASN A 146 15.44 -1.86 -22.95
N PHE A 147 16.69 -2.10 -22.60
CA PHE A 147 17.80 -1.17 -22.74
C PHE A 147 18.92 -1.84 -23.51
N VAL A 148 19.36 -1.23 -24.60
CA VAL A 148 20.48 -1.72 -25.41
C VAL A 148 21.45 -0.58 -25.62
N GLU A 149 22.68 -0.76 -25.17
CA GLU A 149 23.80 0.16 -25.37
C GLU A 149 24.91 -0.56 -26.13
N ASN A 150 25.57 0.14 -27.05
CA ASN A 150 26.73 -0.36 -27.76
C ASN A 150 27.96 0.44 -27.34
N HIS A 151 29.02 -0.26 -26.98
CA HIS A 151 30.33 0.29 -26.69
C HIS A 151 31.27 0.03 -27.88
N PHE A 152 31.53 1.08 -28.65
CA PHE A 152 32.42 1.01 -29.80
C PHE A 152 33.85 1.36 -29.38
N ILE A 153 34.80 0.46 -29.61
CA ILE A 153 36.22 0.76 -29.45
C ILE A 153 36.87 0.89 -30.83
N LYS A 154 37.44 2.05 -31.15
CA LYS A 154 38.16 2.31 -32.41
C LYS A 154 39.65 2.52 -32.11
N PHE A 155 40.52 2.00 -32.97
CA PHE A 155 41.98 2.11 -32.81
C PHE A 155 42.65 3.14 -33.74
N ASN A 156 41.92 3.71 -34.69
CA ASN A 156 42.48 4.61 -35.73
C ASN A 156 41.73 5.95 -35.72
N PRO A 157 42.40 7.11 -35.55
CA PRO A 157 43.84 7.34 -35.45
C PRO A 157 44.46 7.10 -34.05
N GLY A 158 43.69 6.66 -33.08
CA GLY A 158 44.13 6.28 -31.73
C GLY A 158 43.04 5.49 -31.02
N VAL A 159 43.30 5.02 -29.78
CA VAL A 159 42.29 4.33 -28.97
C VAL A 159 41.22 5.34 -28.55
N ASN A 160 40.01 5.17 -29.07
CA ASN A 160 38.83 5.88 -28.58
C ASN A 160 37.71 4.89 -28.26
N SER A 161 36.85 5.30 -27.34
CA SER A 161 35.61 4.62 -27.02
C SER A 161 34.43 5.55 -27.25
N GLU A 162 33.34 5.01 -27.79
CA GLU A 162 32.09 5.72 -28.00
C GLU A 162 30.94 4.84 -27.52
N ASP A 163 30.16 5.35 -26.58
CA ASP A 163 28.98 4.66 -26.05
C ASP A 163 27.73 5.20 -26.74
N ARG A 164 26.87 4.30 -27.20
CA ARG A 164 25.65 4.66 -27.92
C ARG A 164 24.47 3.81 -27.44
N VAL A 165 23.50 4.48 -26.83
CA VAL A 165 22.19 3.89 -26.57
C VAL A 165 21.47 3.63 -27.89
N VAL A 166 21.20 2.36 -28.16
CA VAL A 166 20.48 1.86 -29.33
C VAL A 166 18.97 1.85 -29.06
N THR A 167 18.58 1.34 -27.89
CA THR A 167 17.17 1.27 -27.46
C THR A 167 17.07 1.54 -25.97
N CYS A 168 16.03 2.23 -25.53
CA CYS A 168 15.71 2.43 -24.12
C CYS A 168 14.20 2.66 -24.00
N GLU A 169 13.47 1.65 -23.56
CA GLU A 169 12.01 1.69 -23.42
C GLU A 169 11.56 0.95 -22.15
N VAL A 170 10.66 1.58 -21.38
CA VAL A 170 10.03 1.01 -20.19
C VAL A 170 8.53 1.32 -20.20
N GLY A 171 7.69 0.30 -20.39
CA GLY A 171 6.24 0.47 -20.39
C GLY A 171 5.74 1.52 -21.39
N GLY A 172 6.36 1.61 -22.58
CA GLY A 172 6.05 2.60 -23.62
C GLY A 172 6.73 3.97 -23.45
N ASN A 173 7.40 4.22 -22.33
CA ASN A 173 8.18 5.44 -22.14
C ASN A 173 9.61 5.26 -22.66
N ARG A 174 10.13 6.26 -23.37
CA ARG A 174 11.53 6.27 -23.80
C ARG A 174 12.44 6.85 -22.72
N CYS A 175 13.67 6.38 -22.69
CA CYS A 175 14.75 6.88 -21.84
C CYS A 175 16.03 7.09 -22.66
N LYS A 176 17.07 7.66 -22.05
CA LYS A 176 18.32 8.05 -22.73
C LYS A 176 19.58 7.47 -22.12
N SER A 177 19.48 6.87 -20.93
CA SER A 177 20.63 6.34 -20.20
C SER A 177 20.23 5.12 -19.38
N LEU A 178 21.23 4.35 -18.98
CA LEU A 178 21.05 3.22 -18.05
C LEU A 178 20.50 3.69 -16.69
N GLU A 179 20.89 4.88 -16.23
CA GLU A 179 20.38 5.45 -14.98
C GLU A 179 18.88 5.75 -15.06
N GLU A 180 18.43 6.38 -16.15
CA GLU A 180 17.00 6.61 -16.39
C GLU A 180 16.23 5.29 -16.51
N PHE A 181 16.78 4.32 -17.24
CA PHE A 181 16.21 2.98 -17.34
C PHE A 181 16.03 2.34 -15.96
N ASN A 182 17.08 2.32 -15.14
CA ASN A 182 17.07 1.77 -13.79
C ASN A 182 16.03 2.47 -12.90
N GLY A 183 15.91 3.80 -13.01
CA GLY A 183 14.87 4.56 -12.33
C GLY A 183 13.46 4.14 -12.71
N LEU A 184 13.22 3.89 -14.01
CA LEU A 184 11.91 3.50 -14.55
C LEU A 184 11.54 2.05 -14.24
N VAL A 185 12.50 1.12 -14.19
CA VAL A 185 12.22 -0.29 -13.85
C VAL A 185 12.16 -0.54 -12.34
N ARG A 186 12.65 0.39 -11.52
CA ARG A 186 12.69 0.26 -10.05
C ARG A 186 11.35 -0.15 -9.41
N PRO A 187 10.17 0.38 -9.82
CA PRO A 187 8.89 0.00 -9.23
C PRO A 187 8.48 -1.46 -9.48
N TYR A 188 9.11 -2.14 -10.46
CA TYR A 188 8.86 -3.54 -10.76
C TYR A 188 9.76 -4.48 -9.97
N LEU A 189 10.87 -3.95 -9.42
CA LEU A 189 11.92 -4.71 -8.76
C LEU A 189 12.04 -4.44 -7.26
N ASN A 190 11.15 -3.60 -6.70
CA ASN A 190 11.10 -3.31 -5.27
C ASN A 190 9.64 -3.08 -4.82
N ASP A 191 9.36 -3.45 -3.57
CA ASP A 191 8.12 -3.17 -2.83
C ASP A 191 8.37 -2.27 -1.62
#